data_AF-A0A7C5PW48-F1
#
_entry.id   AF-A0A7C5PW48-F1
#
_cell.length_a   1.000
_cell.length_b   1.000
_cell.length_c   1.000
_cell.angle_alpha   90.00
_cell.angle_beta   90.00
_cell.angle_gamma   90.00
#
_symmetry.space_group_name_H-M   'P 1'
#
loop_
_entity.id
_entity.type
_entity.pdbx_description
1 polymer ?
#
loop_
_entity_poly.entity_id
_entity_poly.type
_entity_poly.pdbx_seq_one_letter_code
_entity_poly.pdbx_strand_id
1 'polypeptide(L)' 'MTAFSLPIRPRRLRVNETMRRMTRETRLSPDDFIAPLFVVHGKNIRRPIASMPGVFQLSV' A
#
# COMPACT_ATOMS: atom_id res chain seq x y z
N MET A 1 -19.17 16.00 -42.50
CA MET A 1 -18.78 14.73 -41.83
C MET A 1 -18.94 14.97 -40.34
N THR A 2 -20.09 14.57 -39.81
CA THR A 2 -20.64 15.01 -38.52
C THR A 2 -19.83 14.48 -37.34
N ALA A 3 -19.32 15.40 -36.51
CA ALA A 3 -18.73 15.08 -35.22
C ALA A 3 -19.83 14.59 -34.28
N PHE A 4 -19.82 13.29 -33.95
CA PHE A 4 -20.65 12.78 -32.87
C PHE A 4 -20.06 13.24 -31.52
N SER A 5 -20.69 14.22 -30.88
CA SER A 5 -20.36 14.61 -29.51
C SER A 5 -20.88 13.55 -28.53
N LEU A 6 -20.15 12.43 -28.42
CA LEU A 6 -20.47 11.41 -27.43
C LEU A 6 -20.20 11.97 -26.02
N PRO A 7 -21.16 11.90 -25.08
CA PRO A 7 -20.93 12.35 -23.72
C PRO A 7 -19.90 11.44 -23.04
N ILE A 8 -18.79 12.03 -22.56
CA ILE A 8 -17.78 11.31 -21.80
C ILE A 8 -18.41 10.83 -20.49
N ARG A 9 -18.33 9.52 -20.23
CA ARG A 9 -18.87 8.89 -19.02
C ARG A 9 -17.75 8.18 -18.26
N PRO A 10 -17.01 8.88 -17.38
CA PRO A 10 -15.84 8.33 -16.66
C PRO A 10 -16.16 7.09 -15.82
N ARG A 11 -17.43 6.94 -15.40
CA ARG A 11 -17.90 5.78 -14.64
C ARG A 11 -17.79 4.45 -15.39
N ARG A 12 -17.70 4.45 -16.73
CA ARG A 12 -17.55 3.22 -17.54
C ARG A 12 -16.30 2.41 -17.16
N LEU A 13 -15.20 3.09 -16.83
CA LEU A 13 -13.96 2.43 -16.39
C LEU A 13 -14.05 1.88 -14.95
N ARG A 14 -15.09 2.23 -14.20
CA ARG A 14 -15.30 1.84 -12.80
C ARG A 14 -16.39 0.79 -12.60
N VAL A 15 -17.00 0.28 -13.68
CA VAL A 15 -18.20 -0.57 -13.66
C VAL A 15 -17.98 -1.89 -12.90
N ASN A 16 -16.89 -2.60 -13.17
CA ASN A 16 -16.62 -3.89 -12.53
C ASN A 16 -15.15 -3.98 -12.10
N GLU A 17 -14.83 -5.01 -11.32
CA GLU A 17 -13.49 -5.22 -10.80
C GLU A 17 -12.44 -5.41 -11.91
N THR A 18 -12.76 -6.20 -12.93
CA THR A 18 -11.86 -6.50 -14.05
C THR A 18 -11.44 -5.23 -14.79
N MET A 19 -12.39 -4.35 -15.11
CA MET A 19 -12.11 -3.05 -15.75
C MET A 19 -11.24 -2.18 -14.86
N ARG A 20 -11.57 -2.07 -13.57
CA ARG A 20 -10.76 -1.30 -12.61
C ARG A 20 -9.35 -1.86 -12.45
N ARG A 21 -9.16 -3.18 -12.54
CA ARG A 21 -7.86 -3.84 -12.44
C ARG A 21 -7.02 -3.61 -13.69
N MET A 22 -7.63 -3.63 -14.88
CA MET A 22 -6.95 -3.36 -16.15
C MET A 22 -6.49 -1.90 -16.25
N THR A 23 -7.33 -0.95 -15.85
CA THR A 23 -7.01 0.49 -15.95
C THR A 23 -6.31 1.06 -14.71
N ARG A 24 -5.84 0.22 -13.78
CA ARG A 24 -5.16 0.67 -12.56
C ARG A 24 -3.74 1.13 -12.90
N GLU A 25 -3.42 2.36 -12.53
CA GLU A 25 -2.09 2.96 -12.70
C GLU A 25 -1.13 2.53 -11.58
N THR A 26 -1.54 2.69 -10.32
CA THR A 26 -0.69 2.40 -9.15
C THR A 26 -0.83 0.94 -8.70
N ARG A 27 0.30 0.26 -8.50
CA ARG A 27 0.39 -1.06 -7.86
C ARG A 27 1.40 -0.96 -6.73
N LEU A 28 1.20 -1.76 -5.69
CA LEU A 28 2.09 -1.88 -4.54
C LEU A 28 2.51 -3.36 -4.46
N SER A 29 3.80 -3.63 -4.46
CA SER A 29 4.38 -4.94 -4.20
C SER A 29 5.12 -4.96 -2.86
N PRO A 30 5.39 -6.13 -2.27
CA PRO A 30 6.26 -6.23 -1.10
C PRO A 30 7.66 -5.66 -1.30
N ASP A 31 8.13 -5.58 -2.56
CA ASP A 31 9.43 -5.02 -2.92
C ASP A 31 9.50 -3.50 -2.69
N ASP A 32 8.33 -2.84 -2.64
CA ASP A 32 8.22 -1.42 -2.35
C ASP A 32 8.33 -1.10 -0.84
N PHE A 33 8.39 -2.12 0.03
CA PHE A 33 8.39 -1.93 1.49
C PHE A 33 9.79 -1.92 2.11
N ILE A 34 10.01 -0.93 2.97
CA ILE A 34 11.17 -0.87 3.87
C ILE A 34 10.66 -0.94 5.32
N ALA A 35 11.08 -1.98 6.04
CA ALA A 35 10.67 -2.20 7.43
C ALA A 35 11.79 -1.72 8.40
N PRO A 36 11.58 -0.63 9.14
CA PRO A 36 12.55 -0.19 10.15
C PRO A 36 12.54 -1.12 11.37
N LEU A 37 13.72 -1.50 11.85
CA LEU A 37 13.89 -2.31 13.06
C LEU A 37 14.56 -1.48 14.16
N PHE A 38 13.98 -1.52 15.36
CA PHE A 38 14.53 -0.84 16.54
C PHE A 38 15.38 -1.81 17.35
N VAL A 39 16.60 -1.41 17.67
CA VAL A 39 17.63 -2.30 18.22
C VAL A 39 18.11 -1.80 19.59
N VAL A 40 18.36 -2.72 20.52
CA VAL A 40 18.93 -2.44 21.86
C VAL A 40 20.10 -3.37 22.16
N HIS A 41 21.02 -2.95 23.04
CA HIS A 41 22.05 -3.84 23.57
C HIS A 41 21.49 -4.77 24.66
N GLY A 42 21.86 -6.05 24.62
CA GLY A 42 21.51 -7.04 25.63
C GLY A 42 21.32 -8.42 25.02
N LYS A 43 20.66 -9.34 25.71
CA LYS A 43 20.37 -10.69 25.20
C LYS A 43 18.91 -11.05 25.48
N ASN A 44 18.21 -11.55 24.46
CA ASN A 44 16.79 -11.94 24.52
C ASN A 44 15.86 -10.82 25.01
N ILE A 45 16.14 -9.57 24.61
CA ILE A 45 15.28 -8.44 24.98
C ILE A 45 14.26 -8.21 23.87
N ARG A 46 12.98 -8.19 24.27
CA ARG A 46 11.85 -7.75 23.43
C ARG A 46 11.06 -6.70 24.20
N ARG A 47 11.43 -5.43 24.02
CA ARG A 47 10.81 -4.31 24.73
C ARG A 47 9.69 -3.70 23.88
N PRO A 48 8.42 -3.68 24.33
CA PRO A 48 7.35 -3.02 23.60
C PRO A 48 7.54 -1.49 23.62
N ILE A 49 7.19 -0.83 22.52
CA ILE A 49 7.14 0.63 22.44
C ILE A 49 5.69 1.05 22.68
N ALA A 50 5.39 1.66 23.84
CA ALA A 50 4.01 2.00 24.22
C ALA A 50 3.30 2.95 23.23
N SER A 51 4.04 3.86 22.61
CA SER A 51 3.52 4.77 21.59
C SER A 51 3.32 4.13 20.22
N MET A 52 3.86 2.92 19.98
CA MET A 52 3.78 2.20 18.71
C MET A 52 3.34 0.75 18.95
N PRO A 53 2.02 0.49 19.11
CA PRO A 53 1.50 -0.86 19.31
C PRO A 53 1.92 -1.81 18.17
N GLY A 54 2.42 -2.99 18.54
CA GLY A 54 2.91 -3.99 17.58
C GLY A 54 4.39 -3.83 17.19
N VAL A 55 5.05 -2.74 17.60
CA VAL A 55 6.48 -2.51 17.36
C VAL A 55 7.28 -2.76 18.64
N PHE A 56 8.42 -3.42 18.48
CA PHE A 56 9.29 -3.81 19.59
C PHE A 56 10.73 -3.38 19.31
N GLN A 57 11.46 -3.07 20.37
CA GLN A 57 12.90 -3.01 20.33
C GLN A 57 13.47 -4.40 20.61
N LEU A 58 14.34 -4.87 19.72
CA LEU A 58 14.92 -6.21 19.74
C LEU A 58 16.40 -6.12 20.15
N SER A 59 16.87 -7.06 20.97
CA SER A 59 18.31 -7.18 21.22
C SER A 59 19.04 -7.72 20.00
N VAL A 60 20.24 -7.21 19.73
CA VAL A 60 21.24 -7.89 18.87
C VAL A 60 21.85 -9.05 19.64
#